data_AF-A0A096B0C9-F1
#
_entry.id   AF-A0A096B0C9-F1
#
_cell.length_a   1.000
_cell.length_b   1.000
_cell.length_c   1.000
_cell.angle_alpha   90.00
_cell.angle_beta   90.00
_cell.angle_gamma   90.00
#
_symmetry.space_group_name_H-M   'P 1'
#
loop_
_entity.id
_entity.type
_entity.pdbx_description
1 polymer ?
#
loop_
_entity_poly.entity_id
_entity_poly.type
_entity_poly.pdbx_seq_one_letter_code
_entity_poly.pdbx_strand_id
1 'polypeptide(L)'
;MRERKEYWAKVISEEALLFLCSQNICTRELPIMKVYDIGRNEVMIVEILGCTIPQQIKYKFLGSSISKLSLKEALSLDIKDKKRAEILEDCLVNENEKDYSNKSNFISRGAIKGKWSDDIKGLKNNPAFDERCSLLPDEIDLYNFFEKYKGHAKCFHIFGYVVCCYTLNGYITEYKESDKIEYFIDDNRYYAIKFKDRGTFLVSEKRYKELKAKK
;
A
#
# COMPACT_ATOMS: atom_id res chain seq x y z
N MET A 1 7.23 7.19 25.48
CA MET A 1 6.61 6.72 24.22
C MET A 1 7.50 7.19 23.07
N ARG A 2 8.08 6.30 22.28
CA ARG A 2 8.75 6.72 21.02
C ARG A 2 7.64 6.98 20.01
N GLU A 3 7.50 8.22 19.56
CA GLU A 3 6.60 8.58 18.46
C GLU A 3 7.00 7.76 17.24
N ARG A 4 6.08 6.91 16.77
CA ARG A 4 6.25 6.09 15.59
C ARG A 4 6.10 7.00 14.37
N LYS A 5 7.11 7.08 13.50
CA LYS A 5 7.14 8.02 12.37
C LYS A 5 7.15 7.27 11.05
N GLU A 6 6.19 7.59 10.21
CA GLU A 6 6.26 7.34 8.77
C GLU A 6 7.27 8.30 8.15
N TYR A 7 7.98 7.88 7.12
CA TYR A 7 8.85 8.75 6.34
C TYR A 7 9.08 8.19 4.93
N TRP A 8 9.43 9.06 3.99
CA TRP A 8 9.89 8.67 2.67
C TRP A 8 11.34 8.19 2.71
N ALA A 9 11.58 7.04 2.11
CA ALA A 9 12.86 6.37 2.05
C ALA A 9 13.16 5.95 0.61
N LYS A 10 14.44 5.85 0.30
CA LYS A 10 14.95 5.18 -0.89
C LYS A 10 15.59 3.86 -0.52
N VAL A 11 15.47 2.87 -1.40
CA VAL A 11 16.22 1.62 -1.28
C VAL A 11 17.66 1.85 -1.71
N ILE A 12 18.62 1.41 -0.90
CA ILE A 12 20.05 1.55 -1.17
C ILE A 12 20.77 0.21 -1.34
N SER A 13 20.18 -0.88 -0.85
CA SER A 13 20.72 -2.22 -1.06
C SER A 13 20.23 -2.80 -2.39
N GLU A 14 21.17 -3.31 -3.20
CA GLU A 14 20.84 -3.97 -4.46
C GLU A 14 20.01 -5.24 -4.25
N GLU A 15 20.29 -6.01 -3.20
CA GLU A 15 19.51 -7.19 -2.81
C GLU A 15 18.06 -6.81 -2.47
N ALA A 16 17.88 -5.77 -1.66
CA ALA A 16 16.57 -5.23 -1.32
C ALA A 16 15.84 -4.73 -2.57
N LEU A 17 16.53 -4.04 -3.47
CA LEU A 17 15.97 -3.54 -4.72
C LEU A 17 15.53 -4.69 -5.64
N LEU A 18 16.39 -5.69 -5.84
CA LEU A 18 16.09 -6.88 -6.62
C LEU A 18 14.88 -7.64 -6.07
N PHE A 19 14.82 -7.80 -4.75
CA PHE A 19 13.66 -8.40 -4.09
C PHE A 19 12.39 -7.61 -4.40
N LEU A 20 12.38 -6.30 -4.18
CA LEU A 20 11.19 -5.47 -4.41
C LEU A 20 10.79 -5.44 -5.90
N CYS A 21 11.75 -5.41 -6.81
CA CYS A 21 11.48 -5.52 -8.24
C CYS A 21 10.91 -6.90 -8.60
N SER A 22 11.39 -7.99 -8.00
CA SER A 22 10.86 -9.34 -8.23
C SER A 22 9.39 -9.48 -7.82
N GLN A 23 8.99 -8.70 -6.83
CA GLN A 23 7.63 -8.63 -6.32
C GLN A 23 6.76 -7.59 -7.05
N ASN A 24 7.29 -6.94 -8.09
CA ASN A 24 6.67 -5.80 -8.80
C ASN A 24 6.24 -4.66 -7.86
N ILE A 25 7.00 -4.45 -6.78
CA ILE A 25 6.72 -3.45 -5.75
C ILE A 25 7.26 -2.08 -6.18
N CYS A 26 8.51 -2.03 -6.68
CA CYS A 26 9.11 -0.80 -7.20
C CYS A 26 9.88 -1.04 -8.51
N THR A 27 10.14 0.03 -9.25
CA THR A 27 11.06 0.01 -10.40
C THR A 27 12.47 0.33 -9.95
N ARG A 28 13.47 -0.10 -10.74
CA ARG A 28 14.87 0.29 -10.51
C ARG A 28 15.11 1.79 -10.66
N GLU A 29 14.26 2.48 -11.43
CA GLU A 29 14.38 3.91 -11.72
C GLU A 29 13.88 4.79 -10.58
N LEU A 30 12.86 4.34 -9.84
CA LEU A 30 12.23 5.09 -8.74
C LEU A 30 12.02 4.20 -7.50
N PRO A 31 13.09 3.77 -6.81
CA PRO A 31 12.99 2.90 -5.64
C PRO A 31 12.64 3.69 -4.37
N ILE A 32 11.62 4.53 -4.46
CA ILE A 32 11.20 5.46 -3.41
C ILE A 32 9.88 5.00 -2.83
N MET A 33 9.82 4.93 -1.50
CA MET A 33 8.71 4.36 -0.76
C MET A 33 8.47 5.13 0.53
N LYS A 34 7.22 5.18 0.96
CA LYS A 34 6.86 5.59 2.30
C LYS A 34 6.95 4.37 3.21
N VAL A 35 7.73 4.49 4.27
CA VAL A 35 7.95 3.42 5.24
C VAL A 35 7.50 3.86 6.61
N TYR A 36 7.15 2.88 7.44
CA TYR A 36 6.81 3.04 8.83
C TYR A 36 7.85 2.32 9.69
N ASP A 37 8.54 3.06 10.56
CA ASP A 37 9.51 2.48 11.48
C ASP A 37 8.79 1.75 12.63
N ILE A 38 8.95 0.44 12.67
CA ILE A 38 8.40 -0.42 13.73
C ILE A 38 9.44 -0.78 14.80
N GLY A 39 10.66 -0.24 14.68
CA GLY A 39 11.79 -0.45 15.58
C GLY A 39 12.61 -1.70 15.24
N ARG A 40 13.71 -1.92 16.00
CA ARG A 40 14.62 -3.09 15.86
C ARG A 40 15.18 -3.29 14.45
N ASN A 41 15.44 -2.19 13.74
CA ASN A 41 15.89 -2.17 12.35
C ASN A 41 14.87 -2.74 11.35
N GLU A 42 13.60 -2.85 11.72
CA GLU A 42 12.54 -3.31 10.85
C GLU A 42 11.67 -2.11 10.42
N VAL A 43 11.22 -2.12 9.17
CA VAL A 43 10.23 -1.14 8.69
C VAL A 43 9.07 -1.84 8.01
N MET A 44 7.96 -1.15 7.85
CA MET A 44 6.83 -1.60 7.05
C MET A 44 6.68 -0.65 5.86
N ILE A 45 6.57 -1.17 4.65
CA ILE A 45 6.28 -0.36 3.47
C ILE A 45 4.80 -0.01 3.53
N VAL A 46 4.50 1.28 3.49
CA VAL A 46 3.13 1.82 3.54
C VAL A 46 2.69 2.25 2.15
N GLU A 47 3.62 2.78 1.35
CA GLU A 47 3.33 3.27 0.01
C GLU A 47 4.58 3.19 -0.87
N ILE A 48 4.41 3.03 -2.19
CA ILE A 48 5.51 3.12 -3.15
C ILE A 48 5.20 4.18 -4.18
N LEU A 49 6.17 5.05 -4.44
CA LEU A 49 6.04 6.12 -5.40
C LEU A 49 5.92 5.54 -6.83
N GLY A 50 4.94 6.02 -7.59
CA GLY A 50 4.69 5.54 -8.96
C GLY A 50 3.86 4.27 -9.04
N CYS A 51 3.50 3.67 -7.90
CA CYS A 51 2.53 2.59 -7.83
C CYS A 51 1.14 3.15 -7.49
N THR A 52 0.11 2.78 -8.26
CA THR A 52 -1.28 3.21 -8.03
C THR A 52 -1.99 2.41 -6.94
N ILE A 53 -1.36 1.36 -6.42
CA ILE A 53 -1.95 0.47 -5.43
C ILE A 53 -1.30 0.73 -4.07
N PRO A 54 -2.06 1.08 -3.01
CA PRO A 54 -1.53 1.16 -1.66
C PRO A 54 -1.14 -0.25 -1.19
N GLN A 55 0.15 -0.56 -1.26
CA GLN A 55 0.71 -1.82 -0.81
C GLN A 55 1.21 -1.67 0.63
N GLN A 56 0.44 -2.17 1.60
CA GLN A 56 0.95 -2.37 2.96
C GLN A 56 1.74 -3.68 2.99
N ILE A 57 3.04 -3.60 2.68
CA ILE A 57 3.92 -4.76 2.68
C ILE A 57 4.80 -4.70 3.93
N LYS A 58 4.58 -5.66 4.82
CA LYS A 58 5.45 -5.83 5.99
C LYS A 58 6.71 -6.57 5.55
N TYR A 59 7.74 -5.81 5.19
CA TYR A 59 9.02 -6.37 4.79
C TYR A 59 10.12 -6.05 5.78
N LYS A 60 10.84 -7.08 6.23
CA LYS A 60 11.98 -6.91 7.12
C LYS A 60 13.20 -6.53 6.31
N PHE A 61 13.44 -5.22 6.18
CA PHE A 61 14.75 -4.75 5.75
C PHE A 61 15.76 -4.87 6.88
N LEU A 62 17.04 -5.03 6.53
CA LEU A 62 18.10 -4.62 7.44
C LEU A 62 18.13 -3.08 7.43
N GLY A 63 18.41 -2.43 8.56
CA GLY A 63 18.40 -0.96 8.65
C GLY A 63 19.37 -0.27 7.68
N SER A 64 20.33 -1.01 7.11
CA SER A 64 21.26 -0.57 6.07
C SER A 64 20.73 -0.71 4.64
N SER A 65 19.56 -1.31 4.44
CA SER A 65 19.00 -1.57 3.10
C SER A 65 18.20 -0.41 2.54
N ILE A 66 17.79 0.53 3.40
CA ILE A 66 17.05 1.73 3.04
C ILE A 66 17.69 2.96 3.70
N SER A 67 17.51 4.12 3.10
CA SER A 67 17.88 5.40 3.71
C SER A 67 16.74 6.38 3.61
N LYS A 68 16.56 7.23 4.64
CA LYS A 68 15.65 8.38 4.57
C LYS A 68 15.96 9.20 3.32
N LEU A 69 14.92 9.60 2.61
CA LEU A 69 15.04 10.46 1.45
C LEU A 69 15.45 11.87 1.92
N SER A 70 16.48 12.44 1.31
CA SER A 70 16.90 13.81 1.60
C SER A 70 16.09 14.82 0.78
N LEU A 71 16.02 16.08 1.24
CA LEU A 71 15.34 17.14 0.49
C LEU A 71 15.96 17.35 -0.88
N LYS A 72 17.30 17.27 -0.98
CA LYS A 72 18.04 17.38 -2.24
C LYS A 72 17.61 16.30 -3.24
N GLU A 73 17.48 15.06 -2.78
CA GLU A 73 17.02 13.95 -3.62
C GLU A 73 15.57 14.15 -4.02
N ALA A 74 14.69 14.51 -3.08
CA ALA A 74 13.28 14.77 -3.35
C ALA A 74 13.06 15.87 -4.41
N LEU A 75 13.86 16.94 -4.38
CA LEU A 75 13.78 18.03 -5.36
C LEU A 75 14.15 17.59 -6.78
N SER A 76 15.03 16.58 -6.91
CA SER A 76 15.47 16.03 -8.19
C SER A 76 14.50 15.04 -8.83
N LEU A 77 13.43 14.67 -8.13
CA LEU A 77 12.45 13.72 -8.65
C LEU A 77 11.48 14.39 -9.62
N ASP A 78 11.26 13.75 -10.77
CA ASP A 78 10.26 14.15 -11.75
C ASP A 78 8.90 13.52 -11.41
N ILE A 79 8.15 14.17 -10.52
CA ILE A 79 6.88 13.66 -9.97
C ILE A 79 5.79 14.73 -10.10
N LYS A 80 4.55 14.29 -10.38
CA LYS A 80 3.34 15.12 -10.38
C LYS A 80 3.15 15.90 -9.06
N ASP A 81 2.62 17.11 -9.19
CA ASP A 81 2.61 18.16 -8.14
C ASP A 81 2.08 17.71 -6.78
N LYS A 82 0.95 16.97 -6.74
CA LYS A 82 0.32 16.58 -5.47
C LYS A 82 1.21 15.68 -4.60
N LYS A 83 1.90 14.71 -5.21
CA LYS A 83 2.74 13.76 -4.47
C LYS A 83 4.10 14.36 -4.14
N ARG A 84 4.59 15.23 -5.01
CA ARG A 84 5.81 16.00 -4.78
C ARG A 84 5.72 16.85 -3.51
N ALA A 85 4.60 17.54 -3.28
CA ALA A 85 4.40 18.35 -2.08
C ALA A 85 4.49 17.52 -0.78
N GLU A 86 3.85 16.35 -0.75
CA GLU A 86 3.89 15.44 0.41
C GLU A 86 5.33 14.96 0.71
N ILE A 87 6.08 14.57 -0.32
CA ILE A 87 7.46 14.10 -0.16
C ILE A 87 8.37 15.22 0.36
N LEU A 88 8.22 16.44 -0.18
CA LEU A 88 9.03 17.59 0.22
C LEU A 88 8.74 18.00 1.67
N GLU A 89 7.46 17.99 2.09
CA GLU A 89 7.08 18.28 3.48
C GLU A 89 7.71 17.29 4.45
N ASP A 90 7.64 16.00 4.14
CA ASP A 90 8.24 14.96 4.97
C ASP A 90 9.78 15.08 5.06
N CYS A 91 10.44 15.40 3.94
CA CYS A 91 11.89 15.64 3.94
C CYS A 91 12.26 16.87 4.79
N LEU A 92 11.49 17.96 4.71
CA LEU A 92 11.70 19.16 5.52
C LEU A 92 11.53 18.90 7.02
N VAL A 93 10.51 18.13 7.41
CA VAL A 93 10.31 17.74 8.82
C VAL A 93 11.50 16.91 9.31
N ASN A 94 11.95 15.94 8.51
CA ASN A 94 13.08 15.07 8.87
C ASN A 94 14.42 15.81 8.97
N GLU A 95 14.69 16.80 8.11
CA GLU A 95 15.91 17.61 8.17
C GLU A 95 15.90 18.55 9.38
N ASN A 96 14.77 19.21 9.65
CA ASN A 96 14.63 20.07 10.82
C ASN A 96 14.73 19.27 12.13
N GLU A 97 14.27 18.02 12.18
CA GLU A 97 14.43 17.17 13.37
C GLU A 97 15.90 16.83 13.68
N LYS A 98 16.77 16.75 12.67
CA LYS A 98 18.22 16.64 12.89
C LYS A 98 18.78 17.91 13.54
N ASP A 99 18.27 19.08 13.16
CA ASP A 99 18.64 20.37 13.75
C ASP A 99 18.06 20.62 15.15
N TYR A 100 16.85 20.12 15.45
CA TYR A 100 16.26 20.20 16.79
C TYR A 100 16.99 19.33 17.84
N SER A 101 17.79 18.34 17.42
CA SER A 101 18.70 17.65 18.33
C SER A 101 19.90 18.53 18.75
N ASN A 102 20.15 19.64 18.03
CA ASN A 102 21.31 20.50 18.24
C ASN A 102 21.00 21.95 18.64
N LYS A 103 19.76 22.43 18.61
CA LYS A 103 19.41 23.75 19.18
C LYS A 103 18.04 23.77 19.83
N SER A 104 18.03 24.05 21.13
CA SER A 104 16.89 24.64 21.82
C SER A 104 16.57 25.99 21.17
N ASN A 105 15.39 26.16 20.57
CA ASN A 105 14.51 27.30 20.86
C ASN A 105 13.15 27.18 20.16
N PHE A 106 12.14 27.53 20.95
CA PHE A 106 10.71 27.60 20.72
C PHE A 106 10.32 28.47 19.50
N ILE A 107 9.49 27.95 18.58
CA ILE A 107 8.34 28.66 17.96
C ILE A 107 7.20 27.65 17.70
N SER A 108 5.99 28.02 18.11
CA SER A 108 4.79 27.20 18.33
C SER A 108 4.09 26.62 17.08
N ARG A 109 3.71 25.33 17.17
CA ARG A 109 2.88 24.51 16.24
C ARG A 109 1.42 25.01 15.99
N GLY A 110 1.05 26.20 16.44
CA GLY A 110 -0.35 26.66 16.45
C GLY A 110 -0.86 27.28 15.13
N ALA A 111 0.02 27.85 14.31
CA ALA A 111 -0.42 28.74 13.21
C ALA A 111 -0.78 28.03 11.90
N ILE A 112 -0.26 26.82 11.64
CA ILE A 112 -0.41 26.15 10.33
C ILE A 112 -1.68 25.29 10.24
N LYS A 113 -2.15 24.74 11.37
CA LYS A 113 -3.33 23.85 11.41
C LYS A 113 -4.67 24.55 11.15
N GLY A 114 -4.76 25.86 11.39
CA GLY A 114 -6.02 26.61 11.30
C GLY A 114 -6.50 26.88 9.87
N LYS A 115 -5.58 27.01 8.91
CA LYS A 115 -5.94 27.42 7.54
C LYS A 115 -6.37 26.28 6.62
N TRP A 116 -5.88 25.06 6.87
CA TRP A 116 -6.10 23.91 5.96
C TRP A 116 -7.29 23.02 6.34
N SER A 117 -7.80 23.13 7.57
CA SER A 117 -8.95 22.33 8.02
C SER A 117 -10.27 22.71 7.34
N ASP A 118 -10.37 23.95 6.85
CA ASP A 118 -11.59 24.47 6.22
C ASP A 118 -11.66 24.06 4.73
N ASP A 119 -10.51 23.93 4.06
CA ASP A 119 -10.44 23.53 2.65
C ASP A 119 -10.78 22.04 2.42
N ILE A 120 -10.47 21.17 3.38
CA ILE A 120 -10.74 19.72 3.27
C ILE A 120 -12.24 19.40 3.42
N LYS A 121 -12.99 20.22 4.17
CA LYS A 121 -14.45 20.04 4.34
C LYS A 121 -15.22 20.35 3.04
N GLY A 122 -14.70 21.23 2.18
CA GLY A 122 -15.31 21.53 0.88
C GLY A 122 -15.17 20.40 -0.14
N LEU A 123 -14.10 19.61 -0.07
CA LEU A 123 -13.80 18.54 -1.04
C LEU A 123 -14.67 17.27 -0.87
N LYS A 124 -15.15 16.99 0.35
CA LYS A 124 -16.00 15.81 0.61
C LYS A 124 -17.44 15.95 0.09
N ASN A 125 -17.85 17.15 -0.30
CA ASN A 125 -19.21 17.45 -0.76
C ASN A 125 -19.32 17.60 -2.29
N ASN A 126 -18.28 17.20 -3.03
CA ASN A 126 -18.26 17.34 -4.49
C ASN A 126 -18.89 16.09 -5.16
N PRO A 127 -20.04 16.20 -5.86
CA PRO A 127 -20.73 15.07 -6.49
C PRO A 127 -19.90 14.37 -7.59
N ALA A 128 -18.79 14.96 -8.05
CA ALA A 128 -17.84 14.30 -8.95
C ALA A 128 -17.06 13.12 -8.31
N PHE A 129 -17.17 12.90 -7.00
CA PHE A 129 -16.54 11.77 -6.29
C PHE A 129 -17.37 10.47 -6.35
N ASP A 130 -18.62 10.53 -6.84
CA ASP A 130 -19.59 9.42 -6.84
C ASP A 130 -19.58 8.60 -8.15
N GLU A 131 -18.88 9.07 -9.19
CA GLU A 131 -19.10 8.58 -10.58
C GLU A 131 -18.17 7.45 -11.05
N ARG A 132 -17.61 6.64 -10.14
CA ARG A 132 -16.89 5.39 -10.49
C ARG A 132 -17.31 4.16 -9.68
N CYS A 133 -18.55 4.12 -9.19
CA CYS A 133 -19.18 2.86 -8.80
C CYS A 133 -19.46 2.00 -10.04
N SER A 134 -18.41 1.46 -10.67
CA SER A 134 -18.56 0.27 -11.50
C SER A 134 -19.13 -0.81 -10.61
N LEU A 135 -20.42 -1.16 -10.80
CA LEU A 135 -21.10 -2.22 -10.09
C LEU A 135 -20.22 -3.48 -10.12
N LEU A 136 -19.64 -3.83 -8.97
CA LEU A 136 -18.79 -5.00 -8.85
C LEU A 136 -19.64 -6.26 -9.00
N PRO A 137 -19.16 -7.29 -9.72
CA PRO A 137 -19.93 -8.49 -9.98
C PRO A 137 -20.12 -9.32 -8.72
N ASP A 138 -21.28 -9.97 -8.61
CA ASP A 138 -21.60 -10.90 -7.52
C ASP A 138 -20.93 -12.28 -7.69
N GLU A 139 -20.62 -12.68 -8.92
CA GLU A 139 -19.90 -13.90 -9.27
C GLU A 139 -18.84 -13.56 -10.33
N ILE A 140 -17.60 -13.97 -10.11
CA ILE A 140 -16.47 -13.64 -10.98
C ILE A 140 -15.48 -14.80 -11.03
N ASP A 141 -14.99 -15.13 -12.23
CA ASP A 141 -13.91 -16.11 -12.37
C ASP A 141 -12.55 -15.50 -11.99
N LEU A 142 -11.59 -16.37 -11.69
CA LEU A 142 -10.29 -15.96 -11.18
C LEU A 142 -9.48 -15.12 -12.19
N TYR A 143 -9.62 -15.40 -13.49
CA TYR A 143 -8.90 -14.65 -14.52
C TYR A 143 -9.41 -13.22 -14.59
N ASN A 144 -10.73 -13.04 -14.73
CA ASN A 144 -11.35 -11.72 -14.75
C ASN A 144 -11.12 -10.95 -13.45
N PHE A 145 -11.08 -11.64 -12.30
CA PHE A 145 -10.78 -11.04 -11.01
C PHE A 145 -9.44 -10.28 -11.03
N PHE A 146 -8.36 -10.92 -11.48
CA PHE A 146 -7.05 -10.26 -11.57
C PHE A 146 -6.96 -9.29 -12.76
N GLU A 147 -7.39 -9.71 -13.94
CA GLU A 147 -7.11 -8.97 -15.17
C GLU A 147 -8.05 -7.79 -15.40
N LYS A 148 -9.36 -7.99 -15.22
CA LYS A 148 -10.38 -6.98 -15.52
C LYS A 148 -10.66 -6.08 -14.32
N TYR A 149 -10.81 -6.65 -13.15
CA TYR A 149 -11.22 -5.92 -11.94
C TYR A 149 -10.06 -5.57 -11.02
N LYS A 150 -8.83 -5.95 -11.38
CA LYS A 150 -7.60 -5.64 -10.62
C LYS A 150 -7.69 -6.08 -9.15
N GLY A 151 -8.39 -7.19 -8.92
CA GLY A 151 -8.50 -7.81 -7.61
C GLY A 151 -7.14 -8.35 -7.13
N HIS A 152 -7.00 -8.51 -5.82
CA HIS A 152 -5.81 -9.05 -5.20
C HIS A 152 -6.15 -10.16 -4.21
N ALA A 153 -5.24 -11.12 -4.09
CA ALA A 153 -5.34 -12.23 -3.15
C ALA A 153 -4.28 -12.09 -2.06
N LYS A 154 -4.66 -12.30 -0.80
CA LYS A 154 -3.75 -12.43 0.34
C LYS A 154 -3.57 -13.92 0.62
N CYS A 155 -2.39 -14.42 0.30
CA CYS A 155 -1.96 -15.80 0.47
C CYS A 155 -1.25 -15.94 1.82
N PHE A 156 -1.82 -16.72 2.73
CA PHE A 156 -1.26 -16.96 4.07
C PHE A 156 -0.54 -18.29 4.06
N HIS A 157 0.78 -18.27 4.28
CA HIS A 157 1.61 -19.46 4.25
C HIS A 157 1.73 -20.10 5.63
N ILE A 158 2.01 -21.40 5.63
CA ILE A 158 2.17 -22.24 6.83
C ILE A 158 3.22 -21.67 7.79
N PHE A 159 4.26 -21.04 7.23
CA PHE A 159 5.36 -20.44 7.98
C PHE A 159 5.07 -19.02 8.50
N GLY A 160 3.81 -18.56 8.42
CA GLY A 160 3.34 -17.35 9.08
C GLY A 160 3.59 -16.04 8.35
N TYR A 161 4.08 -16.07 7.11
CA TYR A 161 4.17 -14.90 6.24
C TYR A 161 2.97 -14.81 5.29
N VAL A 162 2.70 -13.59 4.81
CA VAL A 162 1.57 -13.29 3.91
C VAL A 162 2.11 -12.68 2.63
N VAL A 163 1.74 -13.28 1.49
CA VAL A 163 2.06 -12.76 0.16
C VAL A 163 0.80 -12.16 -0.46
N CYS A 164 0.90 -10.95 -0.99
CA CYS A 164 -0.20 -10.31 -1.71
C CYS A 164 0.02 -10.51 -3.22
N CYS A 165 -0.85 -11.28 -3.86
CA CYS A 165 -0.81 -11.53 -5.29
C CYS A 165 -1.76 -10.57 -6.00
N TYR A 166 -1.26 -9.86 -7.01
CA TYR A 166 -2.02 -8.92 -7.83
C TYR A 166 -2.17 -9.38 -9.29
N THR A 167 -1.53 -10.49 -9.63
CA THR A 167 -1.59 -11.11 -10.95
C THR A 167 -1.97 -12.57 -10.81
N LEU A 168 -2.59 -13.12 -11.85
CA LEU A 168 -2.94 -14.53 -11.89
C LEU A 168 -1.70 -15.42 -11.75
N ASN A 169 -0.59 -15.07 -12.40
CA ASN A 169 0.65 -15.84 -12.31
C ASN A 169 1.25 -15.83 -10.91
N GLY A 170 1.30 -14.67 -10.25
CA GLY A 170 1.75 -14.59 -8.85
C GLY A 170 0.89 -15.44 -7.94
N TYR A 171 -0.44 -15.39 -8.12
CA TYR A 171 -1.37 -16.23 -7.39
C TYR A 171 -1.12 -17.72 -7.60
N ILE A 172 -0.92 -18.18 -8.84
CA ILE A 172 -0.70 -19.60 -9.15
C ILE A 172 0.55 -20.15 -8.44
N THR A 173 1.60 -19.33 -8.34
CA THR A 173 2.83 -19.69 -7.61
C THR A 173 2.55 -19.90 -6.12
N GLU A 174 1.87 -18.94 -5.47
CA GLU A 174 1.66 -18.98 -4.02
C GLU A 174 0.53 -19.94 -3.60
N TYR A 175 -0.43 -20.23 -4.50
CA TYR A 175 -1.64 -20.98 -4.20
C TYR A 175 -1.38 -22.34 -3.53
N LYS A 176 -0.34 -23.04 -3.97
CA LYS A 176 -0.03 -24.40 -3.47
C LYS A 176 0.56 -24.40 -2.06
N GLU A 177 1.22 -23.32 -1.67
CA GLU A 177 1.92 -23.20 -0.39
C GLU A 177 1.10 -22.41 0.65
N SER A 178 -0.11 -22.00 0.27
CA SER A 178 -1.03 -21.22 1.09
C SER A 178 -2.00 -22.12 1.86
N ASP A 179 -2.07 -21.94 3.18
CA ASP A 179 -3.09 -22.56 4.03
C ASP A 179 -4.44 -21.85 3.93
N LYS A 180 -4.40 -20.54 3.68
CA LYS A 180 -5.58 -19.70 3.60
C LYS A 180 -5.36 -18.63 2.56
N ILE A 181 -6.42 -18.32 1.80
CA ILE A 181 -6.41 -17.25 0.83
C ILE A 181 -7.63 -16.36 1.03
N GLU A 182 -7.42 -15.05 1.02
CA GLU A 182 -8.48 -14.05 1.04
C GLU A 182 -8.45 -13.20 -0.23
N TYR A 183 -9.61 -12.92 -0.82
CA TYR A 183 -9.73 -12.24 -2.12
C TYR A 183 -10.43 -10.89 -1.94
N PHE A 184 -9.92 -9.86 -2.60
CA PHE A 184 -10.43 -8.50 -2.49
C PHE A 184 -10.42 -7.77 -3.84
N ILE A 185 -11.47 -6.99 -4.12
CA ILE A 185 -11.46 -5.93 -5.13
C ILE A 185 -11.69 -4.62 -4.36
N ASP A 186 -10.70 -3.72 -4.40
CA ASP A 186 -10.62 -2.59 -3.48
C ASP A 186 -10.79 -3.07 -2.02
N ASP A 187 -11.78 -2.55 -1.30
CA ASP A 187 -12.12 -2.95 0.08
C ASP A 187 -13.19 -4.06 0.15
N ASN A 188 -13.68 -4.54 -0.99
CA ASN A 188 -14.76 -5.53 -1.06
C ASN A 188 -14.21 -6.96 -1.03
N ARG A 189 -14.62 -7.73 -0.02
CA ARG A 189 -14.19 -9.12 0.15
C ARG A 189 -14.98 -10.08 -0.73
N TYR A 190 -14.26 -11.02 -1.32
CA TYR A 190 -14.78 -12.12 -2.12
C TYR A 190 -14.45 -13.49 -1.51
N TYR A 191 -15.30 -14.47 -1.80
CA TYR A 191 -15.20 -15.83 -1.28
C TYR A 191 -15.12 -16.83 -2.43
N ALA A 192 -14.14 -17.74 -2.36
CA ALA A 192 -14.06 -18.85 -3.31
C ALA A 192 -15.13 -19.90 -2.99
N ILE A 193 -15.99 -20.20 -3.98
CA ILE A 193 -16.99 -21.26 -3.92
C ILE A 193 -16.79 -22.20 -5.10
N LYS A 194 -16.75 -23.51 -4.83
CA LYS A 194 -16.80 -24.55 -5.85
C LYS A 194 -18.25 -24.90 -6.18
N PHE A 195 -18.69 -24.54 -7.38
CA PHE A 195 -19.97 -24.96 -7.95
C PHE A 195 -19.81 -26.32 -8.63
N LYS A 196 -20.78 -27.21 -8.45
CA LYS A 196 -20.71 -28.62 -8.90
C LYS A 196 -20.43 -28.74 -10.40
N ASP A 197 -21.05 -27.90 -11.21
CA ASP A 197 -21.04 -28.02 -12.68
C ASP A 197 -20.25 -26.91 -13.39
N ARG A 198 -19.81 -25.88 -12.65
CA ARG A 198 -19.15 -24.68 -13.22
C ARG A 198 -17.71 -24.49 -12.74
N GLY A 199 -17.27 -25.21 -11.71
CA GLY A 199 -15.95 -25.03 -11.12
C GLY A 199 -15.93 -23.95 -10.03
N THR A 200 -14.74 -23.43 -9.74
CA THR A 200 -14.55 -22.46 -8.64
C THR A 200 -14.72 -21.03 -9.15
N PHE A 201 -15.60 -20.27 -8.49
CA PHE A 201 -15.81 -18.84 -8.71
C PHE A 201 -15.57 -18.07 -7.42
N LEU A 202 -15.18 -16.82 -7.56
CA LEU A 202 -15.19 -15.86 -6.48
C LEU A 202 -16.57 -15.21 -6.43
N VAL A 203 -17.15 -15.12 -5.24
CA VAL A 203 -18.46 -14.51 -5.04
C VAL A 203 -18.39 -13.36 -4.05
N SER A 204 -19.20 -12.33 -4.27
CA SER A 204 -19.31 -11.19 -3.34
C SER A 204 -19.78 -11.68 -1.97
N GLU A 205 -19.47 -10.93 -0.92
CA GLU A 205 -19.96 -11.25 0.43
C GLU A 205 -21.49 -11.32 0.50
N LYS A 206 -22.18 -10.44 -0.22
CA LYS A 206 -23.65 -10.46 -0.34
C LYS A 206 -24.12 -11.80 -0.92
N ARG A 207 -23.60 -12.19 -2.08
CA ARG A 207 -23.95 -13.43 -2.75
C ARG A 207 -23.59 -14.67 -1.93
N TYR A 208 -22.46 -14.63 -1.24
CA TYR A 208 -22.03 -15.68 -0.33
C TYR A 208 -23.06 -15.94 0.78
N LYS A 209 -23.57 -14.86 1.41
CA LYS A 209 -24.61 -14.94 2.46
C LYS A 209 -25.92 -15.52 1.92
N GLU A 210 -26.35 -15.11 0.73
CA GLU A 210 -27.54 -15.66 0.06
C GLU A 210 -27.41 -17.17 -0.20
N LEU A 211 -26.25 -17.61 -0.71
CA LEU A 211 -26.00 -19.02 -1.00
C LEU A 211 -25.90 -19.87 0.28
N LYS A 212 -25.34 -19.31 1.36
CA LYS A 212 -25.32 -19.98 2.67
C LYS A 212 -26.71 -20.09 3.29
N ALA A 213 -27.58 -19.10 3.12
CA ALA A 213 -28.94 -19.13 3.66
C ALA A 213 -29.85 -20.13 2.93
N LYS A 214 -29.49 -20.53 1.70
CA LYS A 214 -30.23 -21.53 0.90
C LYS A 214 -29.74 -22.97 1.09
N LYS A 215 -28.67 -23.18 1.86
CA LYS A 215 -28.17 -24.50 2.25
C LYS A 215 -28.80 -24.93 3.57
#